data_AF-A0A0F9N7P2-F1
#
_entry.id   AF-A0A0F9N7P2-F1
#
_cell.length_a   1.000
_cell.length_b   1.000
_cell.length_c   1.000
_cell.angle_alpha   90.00
_cell.angle_beta   90.00
_cell.angle_gamma   90.00
#
_symmetry.space_group_name_H-M   'P 1'
#
loop_
_entity.id
_entity.type
_entity.pdbx_description
1 polymer ?
#
loop_
_entity_poly.entity_id
_entity_poly.type
_entity_poly.pdbx_seq_one_letter_code
_entity_poly.pdbx_strand_id
1 'polypeptide(L)'
;MAKKINTDSDKAQARYDSYMNALTGLGGLADKSLRTKFLYAPILQDEVLTEMYLGDGFSKKIVTQVADDMTRNWITIPGDPSGKIIKEMARLKAQSKYNEALDWQRLYRGGLIHVGALDGGELDKPLVPEKVKEIAYMNVYSAMDVNMATTDFVTDVNSEYYNSIEIFKIRGENGVPFSVHRSRLLLFFGE
;
A
#
# COMPACT_ATOMS: atom_id res chain seq x y z
N MET A 1 20.57 33.75 -64.17
CA MET A 1 20.78 32.92 -62.97
C MET A 1 20.13 33.62 -61.79
N ALA A 2 19.06 33.03 -61.24
CA ALA A 2 18.27 33.58 -60.15
C ALA A 2 18.21 32.58 -58.99
N LYS A 3 18.58 33.02 -57.78
CA LYS A 3 17.90 32.78 -56.49
C LYS A 3 18.78 33.30 -55.36
N LYS A 4 18.35 34.34 -54.67
CA LYS A 4 18.63 34.52 -53.23
C LYS A 4 17.29 34.35 -52.52
N ILE A 5 17.12 33.20 -51.89
CA ILE A 5 16.01 32.97 -50.97
C ILE A 5 16.47 33.59 -49.65
N ASN A 6 15.82 34.68 -49.25
CA ASN A 6 16.03 35.29 -47.94
C ASN A 6 15.25 34.43 -46.94
N THR A 7 15.97 33.69 -46.09
CA THR A 7 15.37 32.84 -45.07
C THR A 7 14.88 33.75 -43.94
N ASP A 8 13.56 33.91 -43.86
CA ASP A 8 12.88 34.56 -42.74
C ASP A 8 13.39 33.99 -41.41
N SER A 9 13.91 34.89 -40.58
CA SER A 9 14.33 34.61 -39.22
C SER A 9 13.11 34.51 -38.29
N ASP A 10 12.27 33.49 -38.49
CA ASP A 10 11.28 33.06 -37.50
C ASP A 10 11.96 32.15 -36.47
N LYS A 11 12.93 32.70 -35.72
CA LYS A 11 13.41 32.07 -34.50
C LYS A 11 12.48 32.46 -33.37
N ALA A 12 11.63 31.50 -33.00
CA ALA A 12 10.87 31.38 -31.77
C ALA A 12 11.23 32.44 -30.71
N GLN A 13 10.36 33.44 -30.57
CA GLN A 13 10.42 34.42 -29.50
C GLN A 13 10.27 33.66 -28.18
N ALA A 14 11.39 33.46 -27.48
CA ALA A 14 11.36 33.01 -26.10
C ALA A 14 10.41 33.97 -25.34
N ARG A 15 9.34 33.42 -24.78
CA ARG A 15 8.44 34.17 -23.90
C ARG A 15 9.22 34.51 -22.62
N TYR A 16 9.99 35.59 -22.68
CA TYR A 16 10.48 36.30 -21.51
C TYR A 16 9.32 37.17 -21.03
N ASP A 17 8.53 36.65 -20.10
CA ASP A 17 7.77 37.58 -19.28
C ASP A 17 8.78 38.53 -18.61
N SER A 18 8.59 39.85 -18.79
CA SER A 18 9.62 40.88 -18.51
C SER A 18 9.75 41.22 -17.01
N TYR A 19 9.09 40.47 -16.14
CA TYR A 19 9.20 40.65 -14.70
C TYR A 19 10.56 40.13 -14.21
N MET A 20 11.44 41.05 -13.84
CA MET A 20 12.67 40.79 -13.11
C MET A 20 12.66 41.56 -11.80
N ASN A 21 13.09 40.93 -10.70
CA ASN A 21 13.23 41.58 -9.40
C ASN A 21 14.62 41.33 -8.84
N ALA A 22 15.46 42.36 -8.84
CA ALA A 22 16.83 42.28 -8.36
C ALA A 22 16.95 42.08 -6.84
N LEU A 23 15.94 42.52 -6.06
CA LEU A 23 15.93 42.36 -4.60
C LEU A 23 15.63 40.91 -4.20
N THR A 24 14.69 40.26 -4.89
CA THR A 24 14.32 38.85 -4.61
C THR A 24 15.09 37.84 -5.46
N GLY A 25 15.81 38.29 -6.49
CA GLY A 25 16.53 37.46 -7.45
C GLY A 25 15.65 36.86 -8.56
N LEU A 26 14.37 37.21 -8.64
CA LEU A 26 13.41 36.69 -9.63
C LEU A 26 13.83 37.07 -11.05
N GLY A 27 13.89 36.08 -11.95
CA GLY A 27 14.35 36.22 -13.33
C GLY A 27 15.87 36.31 -13.50
N GLY A 28 16.67 36.19 -12.43
CA GLY A 28 18.14 36.23 -12.44
C GLY A 28 18.80 34.91 -12.03
N LEU A 29 20.14 34.85 -12.00
CA LEU A 29 20.90 33.63 -11.63
C LEU A 29 20.67 33.15 -10.18
N ALA A 30 20.17 34.04 -9.32
CA ALA A 30 19.83 33.78 -7.92
C ALA A 30 18.34 33.43 -7.73
N ASP A 31 17.57 33.30 -8.82
CA ASP A 31 16.16 32.93 -8.76
C ASP A 31 16.01 31.52 -8.16
N LYS A 32 15.24 31.43 -7.07
CA LYS A 32 14.97 30.16 -6.38
C LYS A 32 14.23 29.19 -7.30
N SER A 33 13.35 29.69 -8.19
CA SER A 33 12.59 28.85 -9.12
C SER A 33 13.47 28.11 -10.13
N LEU A 34 14.64 28.67 -10.51
CA LEU A 34 15.61 28.03 -11.39
C LEU A 34 16.37 26.88 -10.70
N ARG A 35 16.41 26.88 -9.37
CA ARG A 35 17.16 25.90 -8.55
C ARG A 35 16.27 24.93 -7.78
N THR A 36 14.97 25.22 -7.64
CA THR A 36 13.99 24.29 -7.11
C THR A 36 13.79 23.16 -8.13
N LYS A 37 14.50 22.06 -7.91
CA LYS A 37 14.30 20.81 -8.63
C LYS A 37 13.69 19.80 -7.68
N PHE A 38 12.80 18.97 -8.19
CA PHE A 38 12.41 17.76 -7.49
C PHE A 38 13.65 16.87 -7.36
N LEU A 39 14.14 16.70 -6.14
CA LEU A 39 15.19 15.74 -5.83
C LEU A 39 14.49 14.46 -5.39
N TYR A 40 14.98 13.32 -5.89
CA TYR A 40 14.49 12.01 -5.47
C TYR A 40 14.70 11.86 -3.96
N ALA A 41 13.62 11.74 -3.21
CA ALA A 41 13.69 11.34 -1.81
C ALA A 41 13.99 9.83 -1.77
N PRO A 42 15.04 9.37 -1.07
CA PRO A 42 15.31 7.95 -0.96
C PRO A 42 14.15 7.25 -0.26
N ILE A 43 13.80 6.04 -0.73
CA ILE A 43 12.87 5.16 -0.03
C ILE A 43 13.52 4.82 1.32
N LEU A 44 12.82 5.11 2.40
CA LEU A 44 13.28 4.78 3.75
C LEU A 44 13.21 3.27 3.97
N GLN A 45 14.21 2.74 4.65
CA GLN A 45 14.22 1.35 5.10
C GLN A 45 13.18 1.15 6.22
N ASP A 46 12.67 -0.07 6.34
CA ASP A 46 11.58 -0.39 7.27
C ASP A 46 11.97 -0.19 8.73
N GLU A 47 13.25 -0.37 9.07
CA GLU A 47 13.79 -0.08 10.40
C GLU A 47 13.66 1.40 10.74
N VAL A 48 14.03 2.29 9.81
CA VAL A 48 13.92 3.75 10.00
C VAL A 48 12.46 4.17 10.10
N LEU A 49 11.58 3.57 9.29
CA LEU A 49 10.13 3.82 9.36
C LEU A 49 9.57 3.40 10.73
N THR A 50 10.01 2.26 11.25
CA THR A 50 9.64 1.77 12.59
C THR A 50 10.10 2.74 13.67
N GLU A 51 11.35 3.20 13.61
CA GLU A 51 11.91 4.18 14.54
C GLU A 51 11.15 5.51 14.49
N MET A 52 10.80 6.00 13.30
CA MET A 52 9.99 7.21 13.14
C MET A 52 8.59 7.04 13.72
N TYR A 53 7.95 5.90 13.46
CA TYR A 53 6.61 5.58 13.94
C TYR A 53 6.54 5.45 15.46
N LEU A 54 7.56 4.86 16.09
CA LEU A 54 7.62 4.70 17.54
C LEU A 54 8.20 5.92 18.27
N GLY A 55 9.13 6.63 17.64
CA GLY A 55 9.93 7.69 18.27
C GLY A 55 9.24 9.04 18.35
N ASP A 56 8.56 9.46 17.27
CA ASP A 56 7.83 10.72 17.24
C ASP A 56 6.34 10.48 16.98
N GLY A 57 5.49 10.92 17.91
CA GLY A 57 4.04 10.74 17.83
C GLY A 57 3.42 11.38 16.58
N PHE A 58 4.14 12.29 15.91
CA PHE A 58 3.73 12.88 14.64
C PHE A 58 3.66 11.86 13.51
N SER A 59 4.69 11.03 13.31
CA SER A 59 4.72 9.99 12.29
C SER A 59 3.61 8.97 12.51
N LYS A 60 3.43 8.56 13.78
CA LYS A 60 2.31 7.70 14.17
C LYS A 60 0.97 8.30 13.77
N LYS A 61 0.73 9.56 14.12
CA LYS A 61 -0.52 10.25 13.78
C LYS A 61 -0.75 10.32 12.27
N ILE A 62 0.28 10.58 11.45
CA ILE A 62 0.15 10.62 9.98
C ILE A 62 -0.33 9.26 9.44
N VAL A 63 0.24 8.18 9.95
CA VAL A 63 -0.10 6.82 9.52
C VAL A 63 -1.51 6.46 9.99
N THR A 64 -1.80 6.59 11.29
CA THR A 64 -3.03 6.07 11.90
C THR A 64 -4.26 6.90 11.60
N GLN A 65 -4.12 8.21 11.38
CA GLN A 65 -5.27 9.11 11.22
C GLN A 65 -6.21 8.69 10.09
N VAL A 66 -5.67 8.14 8.99
CA VAL A 66 -6.48 7.72 7.86
C VAL A 66 -7.17 6.38 8.14
N ALA A 67 -6.46 5.40 8.70
CA ALA A 67 -7.07 4.14 9.10
C ALA A 67 -8.16 4.37 10.15
N ASP A 68 -7.89 5.22 11.14
CA ASP A 68 -8.83 5.60 12.19
C ASP A 68 -10.09 6.25 11.64
N ASP A 69 -9.96 7.16 10.67
CA ASP A 69 -11.12 7.82 10.06
C ASP A 69 -11.92 6.85 9.18
N MET A 70 -11.24 6.03 8.38
CA MET A 70 -11.86 5.00 7.52
C MET A 70 -12.62 3.95 8.31
N THR A 71 -12.10 3.56 9.47
CA THR A 71 -12.67 2.49 10.30
C THR A 71 -13.52 3.00 11.45
N ARG A 72 -13.61 4.33 11.68
CA ARG A 72 -14.40 4.95 12.76
C ARG A 72 -15.85 4.50 12.75
N ASN A 73 -16.49 4.59 11.59
CA ASN A 73 -17.83 4.08 11.38
C ASN A 73 -17.71 2.74 10.69
N TRP A 74 -18.10 1.67 11.38
CA TRP A 74 -18.02 0.35 10.81
C TRP A 74 -19.05 0.15 9.69
N ILE A 75 -18.94 -0.99 9.01
CA ILE A 75 -19.75 -1.27 7.83
C ILE A 75 -21.17 -1.69 8.19
N THR A 76 -22.10 -1.43 7.27
CA THR A 76 -23.44 -2.02 7.28
C THR A 76 -23.54 -3.02 6.14
N ILE A 77 -24.02 -4.22 6.43
CA ILE A 77 -24.19 -5.27 5.43
C ILE A 77 -25.68 -5.35 5.02
N PRO A 78 -26.02 -4.99 3.78
CA PRO A 78 -27.35 -5.23 3.25
C PRO A 78 -27.67 -6.72 3.26
N GLY A 79 -28.87 -7.09 3.71
CA GLY A 79 -29.32 -8.49 3.72
C GLY A 79 -28.98 -9.28 5.01
N ASP A 80 -28.43 -8.64 6.04
CA ASP A 80 -28.29 -9.23 7.39
C ASP A 80 -29.18 -8.50 8.41
N PRO A 81 -30.52 -8.64 8.34
CA PRO A 81 -31.43 -7.96 9.26
C PRO A 81 -31.24 -8.40 10.73
N SER A 82 -30.69 -9.60 10.94
CA SER A 82 -30.39 -10.14 12.27
C SER A 82 -29.04 -9.67 12.85
N GLY A 83 -28.20 -9.01 12.03
CA GLY A 83 -26.86 -8.59 12.39
C GLY A 83 -25.93 -9.76 12.77
N LYS A 84 -26.17 -10.98 12.28
CA LYS A 84 -25.36 -12.16 12.62
C LYS A 84 -23.92 -11.98 12.14
N ILE A 85 -23.72 -11.48 10.93
CA ILE A 85 -22.40 -11.29 10.33
C ILE A 85 -21.65 -10.18 11.08
N ILE A 86 -22.35 -9.09 11.42
CA ILE A 86 -21.77 -7.99 12.21
C ILE A 86 -21.35 -8.46 13.60
N LYS A 87 -22.15 -9.32 14.25
CA LYS A 87 -21.80 -9.91 15.55
C LYS A 87 -20.58 -10.83 15.45
N GLU A 88 -20.48 -11.65 14.42
CA GLU A 88 -19.30 -12.48 14.19
C GLU A 88 -18.05 -11.66 13.89
N MET A 89 -18.17 -10.60 13.09
CA MET A 89 -17.07 -9.64 12.87
C MET A 89 -16.64 -8.96 14.18
N ALA A 90 -17.58 -8.62 15.05
CA ALA A 90 -17.28 -8.06 16.37
C ALA A 90 -16.55 -9.09 17.26
N ARG A 91 -16.97 -10.36 17.26
CA ARG A 91 -16.29 -11.47 17.96
C ARG A 91 -14.83 -11.61 17.49
N LEU A 92 -14.61 -11.52 16.18
CA LEU A 92 -13.28 -11.59 15.56
C LEU A 92 -12.47 -10.29 15.68
N LYS A 93 -13.03 -9.24 16.28
CA LYS A 93 -12.45 -7.89 16.34
C LYS A 93 -12.05 -7.36 14.95
N ALA A 94 -12.82 -7.71 13.92
CA ALA A 94 -12.51 -7.39 12.53
C ALA A 94 -12.23 -5.90 12.32
N GLN A 95 -13.02 -5.00 12.93
CA GLN A 95 -12.79 -3.56 12.85
C GLN A 95 -11.38 -3.14 13.25
N SER A 96 -10.91 -3.61 14.40
CA SER A 96 -9.56 -3.32 14.88
C SER A 96 -8.50 -3.96 13.98
N LYS A 97 -8.77 -5.16 13.44
CA LYS A 97 -7.83 -5.88 12.58
C LYS A 97 -7.67 -5.25 11.20
N TYR A 98 -8.75 -4.74 10.62
CA TYR A 98 -8.71 -3.95 9.39
C TYR A 98 -8.01 -2.60 9.60
N ASN A 99 -8.28 -1.91 10.72
CA ASN A 99 -7.57 -0.67 11.07
C ASN A 99 -6.05 -0.92 11.17
N GLU A 100 -5.64 -1.94 11.91
CA GLU A 100 -4.24 -2.35 12.06
C GLU A 100 -3.59 -2.71 10.71
N ALA A 101 -4.30 -3.42 9.82
CA ALA A 101 -3.79 -3.76 8.49
C ALA A 101 -3.61 -2.52 7.59
N LEU A 102 -4.51 -1.53 7.70
CA LEU A 102 -4.41 -0.26 6.98
C LEU A 102 -3.24 0.59 7.49
N ASP A 103 -2.94 0.55 8.79
CA ASP A 103 -1.75 1.18 9.35
C ASP A 103 -0.48 0.57 8.76
N TRP A 104 -0.38 -0.76 8.74
CA TRP A 104 0.77 -1.46 8.13
C TRP A 104 0.89 -1.23 6.63
N GLN A 105 -0.24 -1.15 5.91
CA GLN A 105 -0.25 -0.77 4.50
C GLN A 105 0.45 0.57 4.28
N ARG A 106 0.18 1.57 5.12
CA ARG A 106 0.76 2.91 5.00
C ARG A 106 2.18 2.99 5.54
N LEU A 107 2.50 2.23 6.58
CA LEU A 107 3.83 2.25 7.20
C LEU A 107 4.85 1.44 6.40
N TYR A 108 4.51 0.21 6.02
CA TYR A 108 5.43 -0.75 5.40
C TYR A 108 5.10 -1.04 3.92
N ARG A 109 4.27 -0.19 3.30
CA ARG A 109 3.81 -0.35 1.90
C ARG A 109 3.02 -1.63 1.67
N GLY A 110 2.59 -2.29 2.74
CA GLY A 110 1.80 -3.51 2.65
C GLY A 110 1.45 -4.09 4.01
N GLY A 111 0.30 -4.74 4.05
CA GLY A 111 -0.19 -5.51 5.17
C GLY A 111 -1.05 -6.66 4.68
N LEU A 112 -1.27 -7.65 5.54
CA LEU A 112 -2.20 -8.73 5.26
C LEU A 112 -2.91 -9.18 6.51
N ILE A 113 -4.11 -9.73 6.33
CA ILE A 113 -4.84 -10.41 7.38
C ILE A 113 -4.95 -11.89 6.99
N HIS A 114 -4.38 -12.75 7.82
CA HIS A 114 -4.57 -14.19 7.71
C HIS A 114 -5.88 -14.59 8.39
N VAL A 115 -6.78 -15.19 7.60
CA VAL A 115 -8.09 -15.64 8.06
C VAL A 115 -8.02 -17.14 8.35
N GLY A 116 -8.17 -17.50 9.63
CA GLY A 116 -8.22 -18.89 10.10
C GLY A 116 -9.56 -19.55 9.78
N ALA A 117 -9.82 -19.83 8.50
CA ALA A 117 -11.03 -20.50 8.05
C ALA A 117 -10.92 -22.03 8.20
N LEU A 118 -11.82 -22.62 9.01
CA LEU A 118 -11.84 -24.06 9.27
C LEU A 118 -12.58 -24.82 8.16
N ASP A 119 -11.90 -25.03 7.03
CA ASP A 119 -12.37 -25.82 5.89
C ASP A 119 -11.80 -27.25 5.83
N GLY A 120 -10.86 -27.57 6.73
CA GLY A 120 -10.18 -28.87 6.81
C GLY A 120 -9.09 -29.08 5.76
N GLY A 121 -8.74 -28.04 5.00
CA GLY A 121 -7.63 -28.06 4.06
C GLY A 121 -6.30 -27.63 4.70
N GLU A 122 -5.20 -27.89 3.98
CA GLU A 122 -3.88 -27.34 4.32
C GLU A 122 -3.81 -25.84 4.01
N LEU A 123 -2.98 -25.09 4.74
CA LEU A 123 -2.88 -23.64 4.61
C LEU A 123 -2.33 -23.18 3.26
N ASP A 124 -1.48 -23.99 2.63
CA ASP A 124 -0.88 -23.74 1.32
C ASP A 124 -1.80 -24.09 0.14
N LYS A 125 -3.00 -24.64 0.42
CA LYS A 125 -4.03 -24.91 -0.58
C LYS A 125 -5.09 -23.83 -0.62
N PRO A 126 -5.75 -23.63 -1.80
CA PRO A 126 -6.89 -22.74 -1.91
C PRO A 126 -7.96 -23.03 -0.86
N LEU A 127 -8.47 -21.96 -0.24
CA LEU A 127 -9.68 -22.01 0.59
C LEU A 127 -10.84 -22.63 -0.19
N VAL A 128 -11.59 -23.52 0.45
CA VAL A 128 -12.83 -24.09 -0.09
C VAL A 128 -14.04 -23.52 0.66
N PRO A 129 -14.67 -22.43 0.18
CA PRO A 129 -15.69 -21.70 0.92
C PRO A 129 -16.87 -22.57 1.37
N GLU A 130 -17.25 -23.56 0.57
CA GLU A 130 -18.39 -24.45 0.84
C GLU A 130 -18.15 -25.40 2.01
N LYS A 131 -16.88 -25.64 2.37
CA LYS A 131 -16.47 -26.50 3.49
C LYS A 131 -16.17 -25.73 4.76
N VAL A 132 -16.17 -24.39 4.71
CA VAL A 132 -15.87 -23.55 5.87
C VAL A 132 -16.96 -23.74 6.93
N LYS A 133 -16.58 -24.28 8.08
CA LYS A 133 -17.48 -24.44 9.23
C LYS A 133 -17.52 -23.19 10.10
N GLU A 134 -16.36 -22.56 10.28
CA GLU A 134 -16.18 -21.41 11.16
C GLU A 134 -14.95 -20.61 10.72
N ILE A 135 -14.98 -19.29 10.96
CA ILE A 135 -13.78 -18.45 10.98
C ILE A 135 -13.29 -18.37 12.43
N ALA A 136 -12.19 -19.05 12.74
CA ALA A 136 -11.70 -19.18 14.10
C ALA A 136 -10.99 -17.91 14.60
N TYR A 137 -10.18 -17.28 13.75
CA TYR A 137 -9.37 -16.11 14.10
C TYR A 137 -9.01 -15.26 12.88
N MET A 138 -8.56 -14.04 13.15
CA MET A 138 -7.98 -13.11 12.19
C MET A 138 -6.69 -12.52 12.78
N ASN A 139 -5.56 -12.79 12.14
CA ASN A 139 -4.25 -12.28 12.56
C ASN A 139 -3.72 -11.32 11.50
N VAL A 140 -3.18 -10.19 11.93
CA VAL A 140 -2.60 -9.18 11.03
C VAL A 140 -1.11 -9.37 10.99
N TYR A 141 -0.54 -9.26 9.79
CA TYR A 141 0.89 -9.26 9.56
C TYR A 141 1.26 -8.07 8.67
N SER A 142 2.44 -7.52 8.89
CA SER A 142 3.00 -6.46 8.06
C SER A 142 3.69 -7.06 6.82
N ALA A 143 4.03 -6.23 5.84
CA ALA A 143 4.89 -6.65 4.73
C ALA A 143 6.26 -7.17 5.21
N MET A 144 6.78 -6.68 6.35
CA MET A 144 8.05 -7.15 6.91
C MET A 144 8.00 -8.61 7.38
N ASP A 145 6.82 -9.12 7.71
CA ASP A 145 6.63 -10.50 8.15
C ASP A 145 6.58 -11.48 6.97
N VAL A 146 6.54 -10.99 5.74
CA VAL A 146 6.45 -11.79 4.52
C VAL A 146 7.83 -11.95 3.87
N ASN A 147 8.26 -13.19 3.69
CA ASN A 147 9.50 -13.48 2.99
C ASN A 147 9.30 -13.57 1.47
N MET A 148 9.45 -12.43 0.78
CA MET A 148 9.30 -12.32 -0.68
C MET A 148 10.29 -13.18 -1.48
N ALA A 149 11.47 -13.52 -0.95
CA ALA A 149 12.46 -14.31 -1.69
C ALA A 149 12.04 -15.76 -1.91
N THR A 150 11.00 -16.21 -1.21
CA THR A 150 10.60 -17.61 -1.16
C THR A 150 9.12 -17.81 -1.47
N THR A 151 8.40 -16.77 -1.90
CA THR A 151 7.00 -16.86 -2.32
C THR A 151 6.87 -17.40 -3.73
N ASP A 152 5.81 -18.18 -3.96
CA ASP A 152 5.50 -18.75 -5.28
C ASP A 152 4.51 -17.86 -6.03
N PHE A 153 4.64 -17.77 -7.36
CA PHE A 153 3.80 -16.93 -8.22
C PHE A 153 2.86 -17.78 -9.07
N VAL A 154 1.69 -17.25 -9.37
CA VAL A 154 0.74 -17.85 -10.31
C VAL A 154 1.34 -17.81 -11.71
N THR A 155 1.53 -18.99 -12.31
CA THR A 155 2.15 -19.17 -13.63
C THR A 155 1.14 -19.33 -14.77
N ASP A 156 -0.12 -19.64 -14.46
CA ASP A 156 -1.18 -19.78 -15.47
C ASP A 156 -1.55 -18.40 -16.04
N VAL A 157 -1.28 -18.22 -17.34
CA VAL A 157 -1.54 -16.99 -18.09
C VAL A 157 -3.04 -16.68 -18.21
N ASN A 158 -3.90 -17.70 -18.08
CA ASN A 158 -5.35 -17.52 -18.15
C ASN A 158 -5.96 -17.14 -16.80
N SER A 159 -5.17 -17.18 -15.72
CA SER A 159 -5.62 -16.76 -14.40
C SER A 159 -5.67 -15.24 -14.31
N GLU A 160 -6.73 -14.70 -13.70
CA GLU A 160 -6.79 -13.27 -13.31
C GLU A 160 -5.61 -12.87 -12.42
N TYR A 161 -5.08 -13.83 -11.66
CA TYR A 161 -3.96 -13.63 -10.75
C TYR A 161 -2.60 -13.90 -11.39
N TYR A 162 -2.51 -14.00 -12.73
CA TYR A 162 -1.24 -14.21 -13.41
C TYR A 162 -0.19 -13.20 -12.94
N ASN A 163 1.02 -13.69 -12.64
CA ASN A 163 2.14 -12.88 -12.12
C ASN A 163 1.90 -12.26 -10.73
N SER A 164 0.87 -12.72 -10.00
CA SER A 164 0.67 -12.40 -8.59
C SER A 164 1.20 -13.52 -7.70
N ILE A 165 1.51 -13.19 -6.44
CA ILE A 165 1.91 -14.17 -5.42
C ILE A 165 0.74 -15.14 -5.15
N GLU A 166 1.00 -16.43 -5.30
CA GLU A 166 0.10 -17.53 -5.00
C GLU A 166 0.24 -17.99 -3.54
N ILE A 167 1.48 -18.22 -3.10
CA ILE A 167 1.79 -18.70 -1.75
C ILE A 167 2.66 -17.68 -1.03
N PHE A 168 2.14 -17.18 0.09
CA PHE A 168 2.84 -16.26 0.99
C PHE A 168 3.54 -17.08 2.08
N LYS A 169 4.82 -16.77 2.33
CA LYS A 169 5.57 -17.33 3.46
C LYS A 169 5.67 -16.29 4.55
N ILE A 170 4.86 -16.48 5.59
CA ILE A 170 4.68 -15.52 6.70
C ILE A 170 5.47 -16.03 7.90
N ARG A 171 6.21 -15.14 8.56
CA ARG A 171 6.82 -15.41 9.86
C ARG A 171 5.73 -15.44 10.93
N GLY A 172 5.51 -16.61 11.55
CA GLY A 172 4.61 -16.71 12.69
C GLY A 172 5.14 -15.98 13.93
N GLU A 173 4.26 -15.69 14.88
CA GLU A 173 4.61 -15.03 16.15
C GLU A 173 5.61 -15.86 16.98
N ASN A 174 5.57 -17.19 16.83
CA ASN A 174 6.53 -18.11 17.43
C ASN A 174 7.90 -18.16 16.70
N GLY A 175 8.09 -17.32 15.68
CA GLY A 175 9.29 -17.28 14.84
C GLY A 175 9.36 -18.37 13.77
N VAL A 176 8.42 -19.33 13.76
CA VAL A 176 8.37 -20.40 12.76
C VAL A 176 7.60 -19.89 11.54
N PRO A 177 8.22 -19.87 10.35
CA PRO A 177 7.52 -19.48 9.14
C PRO A 177 6.51 -20.54 8.72
N PHE A 178 5.41 -20.12 8.12
CA PHE A 178 4.39 -20.99 7.54
C PHE A 178 3.94 -20.45 6.18
N SER A 179 3.51 -21.37 5.32
CA SER A 179 3.03 -21.06 3.98
C SER A 179 1.51 -20.94 3.97
N VAL A 180 0.99 -19.90 3.36
CA VAL A 180 -0.45 -19.65 3.22
C VAL A 180 -0.79 -19.29 1.80
N HIS A 181 -1.82 -19.93 1.25
CA HIS A 181 -2.36 -19.61 -0.05
C HIS A 181 -3.07 -18.26 -0.05
N ARG A 182 -2.93 -17.49 -1.14
CA ARG A 182 -3.52 -16.16 -1.34
C ARG A 182 -5.00 -16.08 -0.95
N SER A 183 -5.80 -17.09 -1.28
CA SER A 183 -7.25 -17.09 -1.00
C SER A 183 -7.64 -17.21 0.48
N ARG A 184 -6.68 -17.48 1.37
CA ARG A 184 -6.87 -17.45 2.85
C ARG A 184 -6.41 -16.12 3.46
N LEU A 185 -6.00 -15.17 2.64
CA LEU A 185 -5.46 -13.88 3.05
C LEU A 185 -6.30 -12.73 2.51
N LEU A 186 -6.43 -11.68 3.31
CA LEU A 186 -6.90 -10.38 2.86
C LEU A 186 -5.67 -9.50 2.68
N LEU A 187 -5.41 -9.06 1.45
CA LEU A 187 -4.19 -8.34 1.09
C LEU A 187 -4.45 -6.83 1.03
N PHE A 188 -3.57 -6.07 1.67
CA PHE A 188 -3.60 -4.61 1.72
C PHE A 188 -2.31 -4.11 1.07
N PHE A 189 -2.41 -3.63 -0.17
CA PHE A 189 -1.26 -3.12 -0.91
C PHE A 189 -1.10 -1.62 -0.66
N GLY A 190 0.10 -1.20 -0.28
CA GLY A 190 0.48 0.21 -0.18
C GLY A 190 1.20 0.67 -1.45
N GLU A 191 1.27 1.99 -1.61
CA GLU A 191 2.08 2.66 -2.63
C GLU A 191 3.52 2.91 -2.15
#